data_AF-A0A2G6KHG1-F1
#
_entry.id   AF-A0A2G6KHG1-F1
#
_cell.length_a   1.000
_cell.length_b   1.000
_cell.length_c   1.000
_cell.angle_alpha   90.00
_cell.angle_beta   90.00
_cell.angle_gamma   90.00
#
_symmetry.space_group_name_H-M   'P 1'
#
loop_
_entity.id
_entity.type
_entity.pdbx_description
1 polymer ?
#
loop_
_entity_poly.entity_id
_entity_poly.type
_entity_poly.pdbx_seq_one_letter_code
_entity_poly.pdbx_strand_id
1 'polypeptide(L)' 'MPAKLCFWDSNVLLYAYGVEPKKKRVATSLLKASPFISTQVINEVCHVCRRTLKLSFINPFL' A
#
# COMPACT_ATOMS: atom_id res chain seq x y z
N MET A 1 -14.22 -14.61 20.55
CA MET A 1 -14.19 -13.21 20.08
C MET A 1 -13.89 -13.24 18.59
N PRO A 2 -14.67 -12.56 17.71
CA PRO A 2 -14.32 -12.52 16.29
C PRO A 2 -12.92 -11.90 16.14
N ALA A 3 -12.13 -12.44 15.22
CA ALA A 3 -10.81 -11.92 14.92
C ALA A 3 -10.92 -10.42 14.58
N LYS A 4 -10.11 -9.58 15.23
CA LYS A 4 -10.13 -8.14 15.01
C LYS A 4 -9.57 -7.85 13.61
N LEU A 5 -10.46 -7.61 12.65
CA LEU A 5 -10.10 -7.18 11.31
C LEU A 5 -9.43 -5.81 11.39
N CYS A 6 -8.16 -5.74 10.98
CA CYS A 6 -7.40 -4.49 10.95
C CYS A 6 -7.58 -3.86 9.57
N PHE A 7 -8.30 -2.72 9.51
CA PHE A 7 -8.46 -1.94 8.30
C PHE A 7 -7.27 -1.00 8.11
N TRP A 8 -6.75 -0.94 6.89
CA TRP A 8 -5.55 -0.20 6.59
C TRP A 8 -5.72 0.84 5.50
N ASP A 9 -5.07 1.97 5.74
CA ASP A 9 -5.08 3.15 4.87
C ASP A 9 -3.99 3.10 3.77
N SER A 10 -4.12 3.94 2.76
CA SER A 10 -3.16 4.08 1.67
C SER A 10 -1.75 4.43 2.16
N ASN A 11 -1.61 5.20 3.24
CA ASN A 11 -0.30 5.57 3.79
C ASN A 11 0.53 4.38 4.26
N VAL A 12 -0.09 3.36 4.86
CA VAL A 12 0.63 2.17 5.33
C VAL A 12 1.23 1.41 4.15
N LEU A 13 0.46 1.28 3.07
CA LEU A 13 0.91 0.67 1.82
C LEU A 13 2.05 1.48 1.19
N LEU A 14 1.92 2.81 1.14
CA LEU A 14 2.96 3.70 0.61
C LEU A 14 4.24 3.66 1.44
N TYR A 15 4.16 3.49 2.75
CA TYR A 15 5.32 3.32 3.62
C TYR A 15 6.04 2.00 3.37
N ALA A 16 5.31 0.91 3.10
CA ALA A 16 5.92 -0.37 2.72
C ALA A 16 6.69 -0.24 1.38
N TYR A 17 6.24 0.61 0.47
CA TYR A 17 6.93 0.88 -0.79
C TYR A 17 8.11 1.85 -0.63
N GLY A 18 7.98 2.87 0.21
CA GLY A 18 8.92 3.99 0.37
C GLY A 18 10.34 3.63 0.82
N VAL A 19 11.17 4.67 0.99
CA VAL A 19 12.61 4.54 1.28
C VAL A 19 12.98 4.77 2.75
N GLU A 20 12.06 5.28 3.58
CA GLU A 20 12.33 5.53 5.00
C GLU A 20 12.40 4.19 5.76
N PRO A 21 13.58 3.77 6.27
CA PRO A 21 13.79 2.40 6.71
C PRO A 21 12.89 1.97 7.89
N LYS A 22 12.60 2.87 8.83
CA LYS A 22 11.80 2.57 10.02
C LYS A 22 10.34 2.34 9.66
N LYS A 23 9.71 3.27 8.93
CA LYS A 23 8.33 3.14 8.44
C LYS A 23 8.20 1.93 7.51
N LYS A 24 9.15 1.72 6.60
CA LYS A 24 9.14 0.57 5.70
C LYS A 24 9.12 -0.75 6.46
N ARG A 25 10.01 -0.89 7.45
CA ARG A 25 10.08 -2.10 8.29
C ARG A 25 8.77 -2.35 9.05
N VAL A 26 8.23 -1.31 9.68
CA VAL A 26 6.97 -1.41 10.44
C VAL A 26 5.81 -1.76 9.53
N ALA A 27 5.62 -1.02 8.42
CA ALA A 27 4.55 -1.26 7.47
C ALA A 27 4.63 -2.67 6.84
N THR A 28 5.83 -3.12 6.47
CA THR A 28 6.04 -4.46 5.93
C THR A 28 5.74 -5.55 6.96
N SER A 29 6.11 -5.36 8.22
CA SER A 29 5.77 -6.30 9.30
C SER A 29 4.27 -6.39 9.51
N LEU A 30 3.59 -5.24 9.47
CA LEU A 30 2.15 -5.19 9.59
C LEU A 30 1.51 -5.97 8.41
N LEU A 31 2.07 -5.91 7.18
CA LEU A 31 1.41 -6.42 5.97
C LEU A 31 1.26 -7.95 6.03
N LYS A 32 2.19 -8.59 6.74
CA LYS A 32 2.16 -10.03 7.02
C LYS A 32 0.93 -10.46 7.83
N ALA A 33 0.26 -9.53 8.51
CA ALA A 33 -0.97 -9.80 9.26
C ALA A 33 -2.23 -9.91 8.38
N SER A 34 -2.09 -9.90 7.05
CA SER A 34 -3.20 -10.02 6.08
C SER A 34 -4.33 -9.01 6.34
N PRO A 35 -4.03 -7.71 6.23
CA PRO A 35 -4.98 -6.67 6.55
C PRO A 35 -6.12 -6.55 5.55
N PHE A 36 -7.21 -5.93 5.99
CA PHE A 36 -8.32 -5.58 5.13
C PHE A 36 -8.13 -4.17 4.57
N ILE A 37 -8.30 -4.01 3.25
CA ILE A 37 -8.24 -2.73 2.54
C ILE A 37 -9.49 -2.57 1.68
N SER A 38 -9.87 -1.32 1.39
CA SER A 38 -10.96 -1.03 0.46
C SER A 38 -10.45 -0.81 -0.97
N THR A 39 -11.38 -0.82 -1.93
CA THR A 39 -11.10 -0.41 -3.31
C THR A 39 -10.69 1.07 -3.42
N GLN A 40 -11.19 1.94 -2.53
CA GLN A 40 -10.75 3.33 -2.43
C GLN A 40 -9.26 3.43 -2.10
N VAL A 41 -8.79 2.65 -1.12
CA VAL A 41 -7.36 2.63 -0.74
C VAL A 41 -6.48 2.20 -1.92
N ILE A 42 -6.93 1.23 -2.72
CA ILE A 42 -6.23 0.82 -3.95
C ILE A 42 -6.13 2.01 -4.93
N ASN A 43 -7.24 2.71 -5.18
CA ASN A 43 -7.27 3.85 -6.09
C ASN A 43 -6.32 4.98 -5.65
N GLU A 44 -6.26 5.28 -4.35
CA GLU A 44 -5.36 6.28 -3.80
C GLU A 44 -3.89 5.89 -3.98
N VAL A 45 -3.53 4.63 -3.68
CA VAL A 45 -2.17 4.12 -3.89
C VAL A 45 -1.79 4.19 -5.36
N CYS A 46 -2.66 3.74 -6.28
CA CYS A 46 -2.42 3.84 -7.71
C CYS A 46 -2.24 5.29 -8.17
N HIS A 47 -3.05 6.22 -7.64
CA HIS A 47 -2.92 7.65 -7.96
C HIS A 47 -1.57 8.21 -7.51
N VAL A 48 -1.12 7.90 -6.29
CA VAL A 48 0.20 8.30 -5.77
C VAL A 48 1.33 7.67 -6.59
N CYS A 49 1.25 6.38 -6.90
CA CYS A 49 2.21 5.68 -7.75
C CYS A 49 2.36 6.34 -9.13
N ARG A 50 1.26 6.74 -9.75
CA ARG A 50 1.30 7.42 -11.05
C ARG A 50 1.82 8.85 -10.97
N ARG A 51 1.32 9.64 -10.01
CA ARG A 51 1.60 11.09 -9.95
C ARG A 51 2.92 11.42 -9.27
N THR A 52 3.19 10.78 -8.14
CA THR A 52 4.35 11.06 -7.31
C THR A 52 5.54 10.20 -7.72
N LEU A 53 5.32 8.91 -7.98
CA LEU A 53 6.39 7.98 -8.34
C LEU A 53 6.59 7.83 -9.86
N LYS A 54 5.75 8.48 -10.68
CA LYS A 54 5.81 8.47 -12.16
C LYS A 54 5.82 7.06 -12.76
N LEU A 55 5.21 6.09 -12.09
CA LEU A 55 5.10 4.73 -12.60
C LEU A 55 4.12 4.69 -13.78
N SER A 56 4.51 3.98 -14.85
CA SER A 56 3.61 3.66 -15.97
C SER A 56 2.87 2.36 -15.67
N PHE A 57 1.55 2.40 -15.78
CA PHE A 57 0.71 1.20 -15.74
C PHE A 57 0.38 0.66 -17.13
N ILE A 58 0.86 1.32 -18.18
CA ILE A 58 0.78 0.81 -19.54
C ILE A 58 1.91 -0.22 -19.67
N ASN A 59 1.54 -1.48 -19.84
CA ASN A 59 2.47 -2.50 -20.28
C ASN A 59 2.68 -2.30 -21.80
N PRO A 60 3.86 -1.89 -22.27
CA PRO A 60 4.10 -1.68 -23.70
C PRO A 60 4.15 -3.00 -24.49
N PHE A 61 4.01 -4.15 -23.83
CA PHE A 61 4.11 -5.49 -24.40
C PHE A 61 2.78 -6.28 -24.35
N LEU A 62 1.67 -5.63 -24.01
CA LEU A 62 0.30 -6.16 -24.18
C LEU A 62 -0.42 -5.42 -25.31
#